data_AF-A0A7X8AXH8-F1
#
_entry.id   AF-A0A7X8AXH8-F1
#
_cell.length_a   1.000
_cell.length_b   1.000
_cell.length_c   1.000
_cell.angle_alpha   90.00
_cell.angle_beta   90.00
_cell.angle_gamma   90.00
#
_symmetry.space_group_name_H-M   'P 1'
#
loop_
_entity.id
_entity.type
_entity.pdbx_description
1 polymer ?
#
loop_
_entity_poly.entity_id
_entity_poly.type
_entity_poly.pdbx_seq_one_letter_code
_entity_poly.pdbx_strand_id
1 'polypeptide(L)'
;MVNYIWAVMALIGIIYAMFNGTMDEVNEALFTSAQEAVQLSFSLISVLVFWLGMMKIAEEAGILKALNKLFRPIVERLFPELPKDHPAIGYILANLTANMFGLGSAATPIGLKAMEEMKKLNQSNVASRSMITFLALNTSGLTLIPTTVIAIRMQYGSANPTEIVGTTLLASACTTVAAILFDRLFYHLDKTKLHK
;
A
#
# COMPACT_ATOMS: atom_id res chain seq x y z
N MET A 1 -2.28 10.73 -15.33
CA MET A 1 -1.38 9.70 -15.92
C MET A 1 -2.04 8.33 -15.96
N VAL A 2 -2.56 7.79 -14.85
CA VAL A 2 -3.22 6.46 -14.83
C VAL A 2 -4.46 6.37 -15.74
N ASN A 3 -5.30 7.42 -15.79
CA ASN A 3 -6.49 7.44 -16.65
C ASN A 3 -6.15 7.25 -18.14
N TYR A 4 -5.01 7.79 -18.59
CA TYR A 4 -4.54 7.61 -19.96
C TYR A 4 -4.10 6.17 -20.22
N ILE A 5 -3.45 5.53 -19.24
CA ILE A 5 -3.03 4.13 -19.35
C ILE A 5 -4.24 3.22 -19.54
N TRP A 6 -5.28 3.38 -18.69
CA TRP A 6 -6.52 2.61 -18.81
C TRP A 6 -7.22 2.83 -20.15
N ALA A 7 -7.32 4.09 -20.58
CA ALA A 7 -7.94 4.42 -21.86
C ALA A 7 -7.18 3.77 -23.03
N VAL A 8 -5.85 3.85 -23.05
CA VAL A 8 -5.02 3.24 -24.10
C VAL A 8 -5.14 1.71 -24.09
N MET A 9 -5.12 1.07 -22.93
CA MET A 9 -5.28 -0.39 -22.82
C MET A 9 -6.64 -0.85 -23.37
N ALA A 10 -7.73 -0.19 -22.99
CA ALA A 10 -9.06 -0.50 -23.49
C ALA A 10 -9.15 -0.29 -25.01
N LEU A 11 -8.59 0.82 -25.51
CA LEU A 11 -8.64 1.18 -26.91
C LEU A 11 -7.83 0.21 -27.79
N ILE A 12 -6.66 -0.24 -27.33
CA ILE A 12 -5.87 -1.29 -28.01
C ILE A 12 -6.66 -2.61 -28.05
N GLY A 13 -7.30 -3.01 -26.94
CA GLY A 13 -8.12 -4.22 -26.89
C GLY A 13 -9.30 -4.19 -27.87
N ILE A 14 -10.02 -3.06 -27.93
CA ILE A 14 -11.14 -2.87 -28.86
C ILE A 14 -10.68 -2.90 -30.31
N ILE A 15 -9.57 -2.22 -30.64
CA ILE A 15 -9.00 -2.24 -32.00
C ILE A 15 -8.59 -3.67 -32.38
N TYR A 16 -7.93 -4.40 -31.48
CA TYR A 16 -7.54 -5.79 -31.72
C TYR A 16 -8.74 -6.71 -31.99
N ALA A 17 -9.82 -6.56 -31.22
CA ALA A 17 -11.05 -7.32 -31.43
C ALA A 17 -11.74 -6.97 -32.76
N MET A 18 -11.70 -5.69 -33.16
CA MET A 18 -12.24 -5.23 -34.44
C MET A 18 -11.54 -5.90 -35.63
N PHE A 19 -10.22 -6.04 -35.59
CA PHE A 19 -9.46 -6.68 -36.67
C PHE A 19 -9.57 -8.21 -36.68
N ASN A 20 -9.77 -8.85 -35.51
CA ASN A 20 -9.90 -10.31 -35.40
C ASN A 20 -11.35 -10.82 -35.45
N GLY A 21 -12.34 -9.93 -35.50
CA GLY A 21 -13.76 -10.30 -35.54
C GLY A 21 -14.32 -10.79 -34.20
N THR A 22 -13.63 -10.58 -33.08
CA THR A 22 -14.06 -11.00 -31.73
C THR A 22 -14.78 -9.89 -30.95
N MET A 23 -15.50 -9.00 -31.66
CA MET A 23 -16.15 -7.85 -31.04
C MET A 23 -17.28 -8.25 -30.08
N ASP A 24 -17.93 -9.39 -30.32
CA ASP A 24 -18.96 -9.94 -29.44
C ASP A 24 -18.38 -10.33 -28.07
N GLU A 25 -17.16 -10.89 -28.03
CA GLU A 25 -16.46 -11.23 -26.78
C GLU A 25 -16.14 -9.97 -25.95
N VAL A 26 -15.82 -8.85 -26.62
CA VAL A 26 -15.60 -7.57 -25.93
C VAL A 26 -16.88 -7.07 -25.28
N ASN A 27 -18.02 -7.13 -25.99
CA ASN A 27 -19.31 -6.74 -25.42
C ASN A 27 -19.70 -7.64 -24.24
N GLU A 28 -19.57 -8.95 -24.38
CA GLU A 28 -19.84 -9.90 -23.30
C GLU A 28 -18.95 -9.64 -22.07
N ALA A 29 -17.65 -9.42 -22.29
CA ALA A 29 -16.71 -9.11 -21.22
C ALA A 29 -17.07 -7.80 -20.50
N LEU A 30 -17.52 -6.77 -21.22
CA LEU A 30 -17.95 -5.49 -20.63
C LEU A 30 -19.13 -5.67 -19.66
N PHE A 31 -20.18 -6.40 -20.07
CA PHE A 31 -21.35 -6.63 -19.24
C PHE A 31 -21.06 -7.57 -18.07
N THR A 32 -20.31 -8.65 -18.32
CA THR A 32 -19.91 -9.61 -17.28
C THR A 32 -19.06 -8.93 -16.22
N SER A 33 -18.03 -8.17 -16.64
CA SER A 33 -17.17 -7.43 -15.72
C SER A 33 -17.94 -6.40 -14.89
N ALA A 34 -18.94 -5.73 -15.49
CA ALA A 34 -19.80 -4.79 -14.75
C ALA A 34 -20.63 -5.49 -13.67
N GLN A 35 -21.21 -6.65 -13.99
CA GLN A 35 -21.97 -7.45 -13.02
C GLN A 35 -21.07 -8.00 -11.91
N GLU A 36 -19.91 -8.54 -12.25
CA GLU A 36 -18.91 -9.01 -11.30
C GLU A 36 -18.45 -7.89 -10.37
N ALA A 37 -18.22 -6.68 -10.89
CA ALA A 37 -17.83 -5.52 -10.07
C ALA A 37 -18.91 -5.15 -9.04
N VAL A 38 -20.18 -5.22 -9.41
CA VAL A 38 -21.30 -4.97 -8.48
C VAL A 38 -21.36 -6.07 -7.42
N GLN A 39 -21.28 -7.34 -7.82
CA GLN A 39 -21.30 -8.47 -6.88
C GLN A 39 -20.11 -8.45 -5.92
N LEU A 40 -18.93 -8.08 -6.42
CA LEU A 40 -17.72 -7.82 -5.65
C LEU A 40 -17.94 -6.72 -4.62
N SER A 41 -18.50 -5.59 -5.05
CA SER A 41 -18.77 -4.47 -4.15
C SER A 41 -19.69 -4.88 -2.99
N PHE A 42 -20.79 -5.58 -3.27
CA PHE A 42 -21.69 -6.07 -2.21
C PHE A 42 -21.05 -7.11 -1.29
N SER A 43 -20.29 -8.05 -1.85
CA SER A 43 -19.61 -9.09 -1.07
C SER A 43 -18.57 -8.48 -0.13
N LEU A 44 -17.80 -7.50 -0.62
CA LEU A 44 -16.77 -6.82 0.16
C LEU A 44 -17.33 -5.90 1.24
N ILE A 45 -18.51 -5.30 1.07
CA ILE A 45 -19.10 -4.37 2.07
C ILE A 45 -19.17 -5.03 3.45
N SER A 46 -19.73 -6.23 3.56
CA SER A 46 -19.93 -6.89 4.86
C SER A 46 -18.60 -7.15 5.60
N VAL A 47 -17.64 -7.71 4.87
CA VAL A 47 -16.32 -8.08 5.40
C VAL A 47 -15.51 -6.83 5.73
N LEU A 48 -15.49 -5.82 4.85
CA LEU A 48 -14.78 -4.58 5.10
C LEU A 48 -15.36 -3.82 6.28
N VAL A 49 -16.70 -3.71 6.41
CA VAL A 49 -17.34 -3.05 7.55
C VAL A 49 -16.96 -3.76 8.86
N PHE A 50 -16.96 -5.08 8.89
CA PHE A 50 -16.56 -5.86 10.06
C PHE A 50 -15.09 -5.59 10.45
N TRP A 51 -14.16 -5.71 9.50
CA TRP A 51 -12.74 -5.48 9.77
C TRP A 51 -12.44 -4.03 10.12
N LEU A 52 -13.02 -3.06 9.42
CA LEU A 52 -12.88 -1.64 9.72
C LEU A 52 -13.45 -1.32 11.11
N GLY A 53 -14.57 -1.93 11.51
CA GLY A 53 -15.14 -1.79 12.84
C GLY A 53 -14.22 -2.33 13.93
N MET A 54 -13.68 -3.54 13.77
CA MET A 54 -12.68 -4.09 14.72
C MET A 54 -11.43 -3.24 14.78
N MET A 55 -10.96 -2.71 13.65
CA MET A 55 -9.82 -1.80 13.60
C MET A 55 -10.12 -0.48 14.32
N LYS A 56 -11.34 0.03 14.22
CA LYS A 56 -11.77 1.22 14.96
C LYS A 56 -11.76 0.97 16.46
N ILE A 57 -12.21 -0.20 16.90
CA ILE A 57 -12.12 -0.62 18.30
C ILE A 57 -10.66 -0.70 18.75
N ALA A 58 -9.76 -1.26 17.94
CA ALA A 58 -8.33 -1.33 18.25
C ALA A 58 -7.67 0.05 18.32
N GLU A 59 -8.09 0.99 17.48
CA GLU A 59 -7.68 2.40 17.53
C GLU A 59 -8.13 3.06 18.84
N GLU A 60 -9.41 2.93 19.20
CA GLU A 60 -10.00 3.51 20.41
C GLU A 60 -9.44 2.88 21.69
N ALA A 61 -9.17 1.57 21.67
CA ALA A 61 -8.48 0.85 22.74
C ALA A 61 -7.00 1.26 22.90
N GLY A 62 -6.49 2.12 22.00
CA GLY A 62 -5.12 2.64 22.08
C GLY A 62 -4.05 1.66 21.58
N ILE A 63 -4.42 0.53 20.97
CA ILE A 63 -3.48 -0.44 20.39
C ILE A 63 -2.63 0.24 19.32
N LEU A 64 -3.25 1.04 18.45
CA LEU A 64 -2.53 1.79 17.42
C LEU A 64 -1.58 2.83 18.02
N LYS A 65 -1.96 3.48 19.13
CA LYS A 65 -1.08 4.43 19.85
C LYS A 65 0.11 3.72 20.48
N ALA A 66 -0.11 2.54 21.05
CA ALA A 66 0.94 1.70 21.62
C ALA A 66 1.92 1.21 20.54
N LEU A 67 1.40 0.77 19.38
CA LEU A 67 2.22 0.37 18.24
C LEU A 67 2.98 1.56 17.66
N ASN A 68 2.34 2.72 17.50
CA ASN A 68 3.04 3.94 17.07
C ASN A 68 4.20 4.28 18.01
N LYS A 69 4.02 4.14 19.33
CA LYS A 69 5.11 4.35 20.32
C LYS A 69 6.21 3.28 20.20
N LEU A 70 5.84 2.03 19.92
CA LEU A 70 6.77 0.92 19.71
C LEU A 70 7.60 1.08 18.42
N PHE A 71 6.97 1.52 17.33
CA PHE A 71 7.61 1.71 16.03
C PHE A 71 8.31 3.06 15.89
N ARG A 72 7.97 4.07 16.71
CA ARG A 72 8.63 5.38 16.72
C ARG A 72 10.17 5.30 16.70
N PRO A 73 10.86 4.53 17.58
CA PRO A 73 12.33 4.45 17.53
C PRO A 73 12.85 3.85 16.22
N ILE A 74 12.11 2.93 15.60
CA ILE A 74 12.48 2.33 14.31
C ILE A 74 12.34 3.39 13.21
N VAL A 75 11.22 4.11 13.18
CA VAL A 75 10.97 5.19 12.22
C VAL A 75 11.99 6.32 12.39
N GLU A 76 12.24 6.81 13.60
CA GLU A 76 13.27 7.84 13.84
C GLU A 76 14.66 7.40 13.36
N ARG A 77 14.99 6.11 13.51
CA ARG A 77 16.26 5.58 13.02
C ARG A 77 16.28 5.49 11.49
N LEU A 78 15.18 5.07 10.86
CA LEU A 78 15.02 4.99 9.39
C LEU A 78 15.07 6.37 8.73
N PHE A 79 14.49 7.39 9.37
CA PHE A 79 14.34 8.76 8.89
C PHE A 79 15.14 9.78 9.72
N PRO A 80 16.48 9.69 9.75
CA PRO A 80 17.32 10.57 10.58
C PRO A 80 17.33 12.04 10.14
N GLU A 81 16.89 12.33 8.91
CA GLU A 81 16.84 13.68 8.33
C GLU A 81 15.58 14.45 8.75
N LEU A 82 14.59 13.77 9.32
CA LEU A 82 13.34 14.39 9.77
C LEU A 82 13.48 14.88 11.23
N PRO A 83 13.10 16.14 11.53
CA PRO A 83 13.04 16.61 12.91
C PRO A 83 12.06 15.74 13.73
N LYS A 84 12.44 15.42 14.99
CA LYS A 84 11.69 14.47 15.84
C LYS A 84 10.23 14.84 16.10
N ASP A 85 9.93 16.14 16.07
CA ASP A 85 8.59 16.69 16.30
C ASP A 85 7.91 17.18 15.00
N HIS A 86 8.49 16.83 13.83
CA HIS A 86 7.90 17.20 12.55
C HIS A 86 6.63 16.37 12.27
N PRO A 87 5.53 16.96 11.75
CA PRO A 87 4.28 16.25 11.46
C PRO A 87 4.45 15.07 10.49
N ALA A 88 5.49 15.09 9.64
CA ALA A 88 5.83 13.98 8.75
C ALA A 88 5.97 12.64 9.51
N ILE A 89 6.58 12.62 10.70
CA ILE A 89 6.75 11.39 11.50
C ILE A 89 5.40 10.79 11.88
N GLY A 90 4.44 11.63 12.29
CA GLY A 90 3.09 11.21 12.63
C GLY A 90 2.36 10.59 11.45
N TYR A 91 2.43 11.21 10.27
CA TYR A 91 1.81 10.68 9.06
C TYR A 91 2.48 9.40 8.56
N ILE A 92 3.82 9.28 8.66
CA ILE A 92 4.55 8.05 8.32
C ILE A 92 4.08 6.90 9.22
N LEU A 93 4.06 7.11 10.54
CA LEU A 93 3.59 6.11 11.49
C LEU A 93 2.14 5.70 11.23
N ALA A 94 1.25 6.67 11.00
CA ALA A 94 -0.15 6.40 10.70
C ALA A 94 -0.31 5.59 9.40
N ASN A 95 0.43 5.92 8.34
CA ASN A 95 0.40 5.19 7.08
C ASN A 95 0.95 3.76 7.22
N LEU A 96 2.11 3.57 7.87
CA LEU A 96 2.69 2.24 8.08
C LEU A 96 1.75 1.37 8.92
N THR A 97 1.20 1.92 10.00
CA THR A 97 0.22 1.22 10.83
C THR A 97 -1.02 0.84 10.03
N ALA A 98 -1.60 1.76 9.25
CA ALA A 98 -2.76 1.45 8.40
C ALA A 98 -2.47 0.32 7.39
N ASN A 99 -1.31 0.35 6.72
CA ASN A 99 -0.88 -0.70 5.80
C ASN A 99 -0.69 -2.05 6.52
N MET A 100 -0.08 -2.05 7.72
CA MET A 100 0.12 -3.27 8.52
C MET A 100 -1.19 -3.97 8.88
N PHE A 101 -2.29 -3.22 9.02
CA PHE A 101 -3.61 -3.79 9.31
C PHE A 101 -4.47 -4.03 8.05
N GLY A 102 -3.87 -3.97 6.87
CA GLY A 102 -4.57 -4.22 5.61
C GLY A 102 -5.52 -3.09 5.19
N LEU A 103 -5.43 -1.91 5.82
CA LEU A 103 -6.25 -0.74 5.52
C LEU A 103 -5.65 0.11 4.38
N GLY A 104 -5.18 -0.53 3.31
CA GLY A 104 -4.44 0.12 2.22
C GLY A 104 -5.17 1.31 1.58
N SER A 105 -6.50 1.23 1.47
CA SER A 105 -7.34 2.32 0.95
C SER A 105 -7.33 3.56 1.84
N ALA A 106 -7.19 3.40 3.15
CA ALA A 106 -7.02 4.51 4.10
C ALA A 106 -5.56 4.96 4.22
N ALA A 107 -4.61 4.04 4.01
CA ALA A 107 -3.18 4.34 4.08
C ALA A 107 -2.72 5.30 2.97
N THR A 108 -3.26 5.16 1.76
CA THR A 108 -2.90 6.00 0.59
C THR A 108 -3.02 7.51 0.83
N PRO A 109 -4.19 8.07 1.23
CA PRO A 109 -4.32 9.51 1.47
C PRO A 109 -3.44 10.00 2.63
N ILE A 110 -3.21 9.16 3.65
CA ILE A 110 -2.29 9.47 4.76
C ILE A 110 -0.84 9.50 4.25
N GLY A 111 -0.47 8.57 3.37
CA GLY A 111 0.86 8.50 2.78
C GLY A 111 1.17 9.67 1.85
N LEU A 112 0.18 10.16 1.09
CA LEU A 112 0.35 11.39 0.30
C LEU A 112 0.61 12.60 1.19
N LYS A 113 -0.12 12.74 2.31
CA LYS A 113 0.17 13.79 3.31
C LYS A 113 1.57 13.67 3.90
N ALA A 114 2.04 12.45 4.20
CA ALA A 114 3.42 12.23 4.65
C ALA A 114 4.44 12.70 3.60
N MET A 115 4.20 12.41 2.32
CA MET A 115 5.04 12.85 1.21
C MET A 115 5.04 14.37 1.04
N GLU A 116 3.88 15.03 1.18
CA GLU A 116 3.78 16.50 1.16
C GLU A 116 4.58 17.14 2.30
N GLU A 117 4.46 16.62 3.53
CA GLU A 117 5.22 17.13 4.68
C GLU A 117 6.73 16.92 4.51
N MET A 118 7.16 15.76 3.98
CA MET A 118 8.58 15.55 3.65
C MET A 118 9.06 16.45 2.51
N LYS A 119 8.19 16.75 1.53
CA LYS A 119 8.49 17.64 0.41
C LYS A 119 8.68 19.08 0.87
N LYS A 120 7.94 19.56 1.88
CA LYS A 120 8.15 20.91 2.47
C LYS A 120 9.57 21.11 3.02
N LEU A 121 10.20 20.03 3.50
CA LEU A 121 11.58 20.03 3.97
C LEU A 121 12.61 19.90 2.83
N ASN A 122 12.17 19.55 1.63
CA ASN A 122 13.01 19.31 0.47
C ASN A 122 12.88 20.45 -0.55
N GLN A 123 13.90 21.30 -0.63
CA GLN A 123 13.94 22.45 -1.54
C GLN A 123 14.20 22.07 -3.00
N SER A 124 14.54 20.81 -3.30
CA SER A 124 14.84 20.33 -4.66
C SER A 124 13.62 19.68 -5.31
N ASN A 125 13.58 19.67 -6.65
CA ASN A 125 12.62 18.88 -7.44
C ASN A 125 12.92 17.38 -7.45
N VAL A 126 14.10 16.96 -6.98
CA VAL A 126 14.48 15.56 -6.82
C VAL A 126 13.94 15.02 -5.49
N ALA A 127 13.50 13.76 -5.46
CA ALA A 127 13.03 13.13 -4.23
C ALA A 127 14.14 13.09 -3.17
N SER A 128 13.82 13.46 -1.92
CA SER A 128 14.76 13.32 -0.80
C SER A 128 14.90 11.85 -0.42
N ARG A 129 15.99 11.51 0.26
CA ARG A 129 16.19 10.15 0.77
C ARG A 129 15.02 9.69 1.62
N SER A 130 14.54 10.53 2.53
CA SER A 130 13.36 10.22 3.36
C SER A 130 12.13 9.86 2.49
N MET A 131 11.88 10.58 1.40
CA MET A 131 10.79 10.23 0.47
C MET A 131 11.00 8.87 -0.21
N ILE A 132 12.25 8.55 -0.61
CA ILE A 132 12.61 7.26 -1.22
C ILE A 132 12.43 6.11 -0.22
N THR A 133 12.94 6.26 1.00
CA THR A 133 12.80 5.27 2.08
C THR A 133 11.32 5.01 2.38
N PHE A 134 10.51 6.06 2.49
CA PHE A 134 9.07 5.93 2.74
C PHE A 134 8.34 5.18 1.63
N LEU A 135 8.70 5.47 0.36
CA LEU A 135 8.17 4.76 -0.79
C LEU A 135 8.55 3.28 -0.75
N ALA A 136 9.83 2.95 -0.51
CA ALA A 136 10.30 1.59 -0.42
C ALA A 136 9.58 0.78 0.67
N LEU A 137 9.33 1.39 1.84
CA LEU A 137 8.56 0.77 2.92
C LEU A 137 7.11 0.51 2.51
N ASN A 138 6.44 1.47 1.87
CA ASN A 138 5.08 1.29 1.37
C ASN A 138 4.99 0.20 0.30
N THR A 139 5.98 0.14 -0.60
CA THR A 139 6.05 -0.90 -1.64
C THR A 139 6.33 -2.29 -1.04
N SER A 140 7.10 -2.37 0.05
CA SER A 140 7.37 -3.65 0.72
C SER A 140 6.13 -4.26 1.36
N GLY A 141 5.13 -3.43 1.70
CA GLY A 141 3.77 -3.87 2.02
C GLY A 141 3.67 -4.76 3.27
N LEU A 142 4.46 -4.51 4.32
CA LEU A 142 4.36 -5.26 5.59
C LEU A 142 2.91 -5.28 6.06
N THR A 143 2.30 -6.46 6.07
CA THR A 143 0.88 -6.65 6.38
C THR A 143 0.75 -7.78 7.40
N LEU A 144 0.30 -7.44 8.61
CA LEU A 144 0.02 -8.38 9.68
C LEU A 144 -1.26 -9.18 9.41
N ILE A 145 -2.30 -8.48 8.94
CA ILE A 145 -3.61 -9.08 8.66
C ILE A 145 -4.04 -8.62 7.26
N PRO A 146 -3.95 -9.50 6.24
CA PRO A 146 -4.32 -9.16 4.87
C PRO A 146 -5.83 -9.22 4.65
N THR A 147 -6.58 -8.36 5.35
CA THR A 147 -8.06 -8.33 5.38
C THR A 147 -8.67 -8.27 3.99
N THR A 148 -8.14 -7.44 3.08
CA THR A 148 -8.59 -7.34 1.69
C THR A 148 -8.43 -8.64 0.91
N VAL A 149 -7.29 -9.32 1.06
CA VAL A 149 -7.03 -10.58 0.34
C VAL A 149 -7.89 -11.70 0.92
N ILE A 150 -8.09 -11.73 2.23
CA ILE A 150 -9.04 -12.66 2.88
C ILE A 150 -10.45 -12.45 2.33
N ALA A 151 -10.89 -11.19 2.19
CA ALA A 151 -12.22 -10.87 1.66
C ALA A 151 -12.39 -11.33 0.21
N ILE A 152 -11.38 -11.10 -0.65
CA ILE A 152 -11.36 -11.61 -2.02
C ILE A 152 -11.43 -13.15 -2.02
N ARG A 153 -10.62 -13.82 -1.20
CA ARG A 153 -10.63 -15.29 -1.12
C ARG A 153 -11.99 -15.84 -0.67
N MET A 154 -12.65 -15.20 0.28
CA MET A 154 -14.00 -15.58 0.71
C MET A 154 -15.00 -15.48 -0.44
N GLN A 155 -14.95 -14.38 -1.20
CA GLN A 155 -15.85 -14.16 -2.32
C GLN A 155 -15.69 -15.21 -3.43
N TYR A 156 -14.45 -15.57 -3.76
CA TYR A 156 -14.16 -16.60 -4.77
C TYR A 156 -14.25 -18.04 -4.24
N GLY A 157 -14.88 -18.26 -3.08
CA GLY A 157 -15.21 -19.59 -2.57
C GLY A 157 -14.02 -20.38 -1.99
N SER A 158 -12.95 -19.71 -1.56
CA SER A 158 -11.83 -20.37 -0.89
C SER A 158 -12.28 -21.15 0.34
N ALA A 159 -11.94 -22.44 0.42
CA ALA A 159 -12.26 -23.29 1.58
C ALA A 159 -11.67 -22.76 2.90
N ASN A 160 -10.42 -22.27 2.86
CA ASN A 160 -9.73 -21.66 4.01
C ASN A 160 -9.20 -20.25 3.64
N PRO A 161 -10.03 -19.20 3.71
CA PRO A 161 -9.63 -17.84 3.31
C PRO A 161 -8.49 -17.24 4.15
N THR A 162 -8.31 -17.70 5.38
CA THR A 162 -7.32 -17.18 6.35
C THR A 162 -5.99 -17.93 6.32
N GLU A 163 -5.85 -19.03 5.57
CA GLU A 163 -4.60 -19.82 5.51
C GLU A 163 -3.40 -19.00 5.03
N ILE A 164 -3.66 -17.95 4.24
CA ILE A 164 -2.64 -17.05 3.69
C ILE A 164 -2.03 -16.10 4.70
N VAL A 165 -2.61 -15.95 5.90
CA VAL A 165 -2.14 -14.96 6.88
C VAL A 165 -0.66 -15.21 7.24
N GLY A 166 -0.30 -16.45 7.53
CA GLY A 166 1.07 -16.80 7.91
C GLY A 166 2.08 -16.62 6.77
N THR A 167 1.72 -17.05 5.56
CA THR A 167 2.60 -16.93 4.39
C THR A 167 2.75 -15.48 3.95
N THR A 168 1.68 -14.67 4.05
CA THR A 168 1.71 -13.23 3.72
C THR A 168 2.54 -12.45 4.73
N LEU A 169 2.42 -12.76 6.02
CA LEU A 169 3.25 -12.15 7.06
C LEU A 169 4.73 -12.45 6.82
N LEU A 170 5.09 -13.71 6.55
CA LEU A 170 6.47 -14.09 6.26
C LEU A 170 7.00 -13.43 4.99
N ALA A 171 6.24 -13.48 3.89
CA ALA A 171 6.62 -12.86 2.63
C ALA A 171 6.82 -11.35 2.78
N SER A 172 5.87 -10.66 3.43
CA SER A 172 5.92 -9.21 3.61
C SER A 172 7.01 -8.79 4.62
N ALA A 173 7.28 -9.59 5.64
CA ALA A 173 8.43 -9.37 6.53
C ALA A 173 9.76 -9.49 5.75
N CYS A 174 9.91 -10.51 4.92
CA CYS A 174 11.10 -10.69 4.08
C CYS A 174 11.29 -9.53 3.10
N THR A 175 10.23 -9.08 2.43
CA THR A 175 10.30 -7.93 1.51
C THR A 175 10.63 -6.64 2.24
N THR A 176 10.08 -6.40 3.44
CA THR A 176 10.40 -5.22 4.24
C THR A 176 11.84 -5.23 4.73
N VAL A 177 12.35 -6.38 5.19
CA VAL A 177 13.76 -6.52 5.56
C VAL A 177 14.66 -6.26 4.35
N ALA A 178 14.37 -6.85 3.20
CA ALA A 178 15.12 -6.61 1.97
C ALA A 178 15.09 -5.13 1.56
N ALA A 179 13.91 -4.49 1.59
CA ALA A 179 13.75 -3.07 1.26
C ALA A 179 14.60 -2.17 2.18
N ILE A 180 14.59 -2.43 3.49
CA ILE A 180 15.42 -1.69 4.45
C ILE A 180 16.91 -1.93 4.19
N LEU A 181 17.32 -3.18 3.94
CA LEU A 181 18.72 -3.50 3.65
C LEU A 181 19.22 -2.78 2.39
N PHE A 182 18.44 -2.82 1.30
CA PHE A 182 18.79 -2.12 0.08
C PHE A 182 18.79 -0.60 0.28
N ASP A 183 17.78 -0.01 0.92
CA ASP A 183 17.76 1.42 1.25
C ASP A 183 19.04 1.85 1.99
N ARG A 184 19.46 1.06 2.99
CA ARG A 184 20.66 1.34 3.76
C ARG A 184 21.94 1.13 2.99
N LEU A 185 22.01 0.10 2.16
CA LEU A 185 23.17 -0.16 1.31
C LEU A 185 23.38 1.02 0.35
N PHE A 186 22.34 1.43 -0.38
CA PHE A 186 22.41 2.55 -1.31
C PHE A 186 22.74 3.86 -0.60
N TYR A 187 22.17 4.10 0.59
CA TYR A 187 22.52 5.26 1.39
C TYR A 187 24.02 5.37 1.73
N HIS A 188 24.65 4.25 2.12
CA HIS A 188 26.08 4.27 2.45
C HIS A 188 26.93 4.42 1.19
N LEU A 189 26.56 3.74 0.10
CA LEU A 189 27.27 3.83 -1.19
C LEU A 189 27.29 5.27 -1.73
N ASP A 190 26.16 5.97 -1.67
CA ASP A 190 26.04 7.34 -2.19
C ASP A 190 26.81 8.36 -1.32
N LYS A 191 26.82 8.17 0.00
CA LYS A 191 27.68 8.97 0.91
C LYS A 191 29.17 8.85 0.57
N THR A 192 29.64 7.67 0.21
CA THR A 192 31.04 7.47 -0.23
C THR A 192 31.38 8.15 -1.56
N LYS A 193 30.40 8.41 -2.42
CA LYS A 193 30.61 9.11 -3.70
C LYS A 193 30.62 10.64 -3.54
N LEU A 194 29.93 11.19 -2.54
CA LEU A 194 29.92 12.62 -2.23
C LEU A 194 31.13 13.12 -1.41
N HIS A 195 32.05 12.22 -1.02
CA HIS A 195 33.30 12.54 -0.32
C HIS A 195 34.56 12.19 -1.12
N LYS A 196 34.41 11.96 -2.43
CA LYS A 196 35.50 11.96 -3.42
C LYS A 196 35.26 13.08 -4.41
#